data_AF-A0A8T0S6L2-F1
#
_entry.id   AF-A0A8T0S6L2-F1
#
_cell.length_a   1.000
_cell.length_b   1.000
_cell.length_c   1.000
_cell.angle_alpha   90.00
_cell.angle_beta   90.00
_cell.angle_gamma   90.00
#
_symmetry.space_group_name_H-M   'P 1'
#
loop_
_entity.id
_entity.type
_entity.pdbx_description
1 polymer ?
#
loop_
_entity_poly.entity_id
_entity_poly.type
_entity_poly.pdbx_seq_one_letter_code
_entity_poly.pdbx_strand_id
1 'polypeptide(L)'
;MATSFMDTEAAGQELKGGGYTVAATAHAVDSDSWQQVGLLLVIGFNCAYVLSFSNLMMAPLGWGWGVACLLLVGAAAWYANWLLAGLHFIDGQRFIRYRDLMGFVFGRKMYYITYFLQFTTLLLCNMGFILLGARALKAINVEFTHSPARLHWFITATGIIYLAFAYFVPTISAMRNWLATSAAMTLA
;
A
#
# COMPACT_ATOMS: atom_id res chain seq x y z
N MET A 1 22.73 -45.01 3.00
CA MET A 1 22.48 -44.24 4.23
C MET A 1 23.14 -42.88 4.05
N ALA A 2 22.41 -41.94 3.46
CA ALA A 2 22.83 -40.55 3.28
C ALA A 2 21.56 -39.73 3.04
N THR A 3 20.92 -39.33 4.13
CA THR A 3 19.85 -38.33 4.13
C THR A 3 20.46 -37.00 3.74
N SER A 4 20.10 -36.49 2.56
CA SER A 4 20.58 -35.20 2.09
C SER A 4 19.92 -34.09 2.89
N PHE A 5 20.67 -33.03 3.16
CA PHE A 5 20.28 -31.82 3.90
C PHE A 5 19.03 -31.08 3.35
N MET A 6 18.41 -31.55 2.26
CA MET A 6 17.18 -30.97 1.71
C MET A 6 15.89 -31.46 2.37
N ASP A 7 15.94 -32.48 3.22
CA ASP A 7 14.72 -33.05 3.84
C ASP A 7 14.36 -32.41 5.20
N THR A 8 15.08 -31.37 5.66
CA THR A 8 14.95 -30.89 7.06
C THR A 8 14.37 -29.48 7.24
N GLU A 9 14.09 -28.72 6.18
CA GLU A 9 13.47 -27.37 6.30
C GLU A 9 11.98 -27.30 5.92
N ALA A 10 11.29 -28.43 5.81
CA ALA A 10 9.85 -28.48 5.53
C ALA A 10 8.98 -28.84 6.75
N ALA A 11 9.54 -28.86 7.97
CA ALA A 11 8.76 -29.06 9.19
C ALA A 11 8.14 -27.74 9.69
N GLY A 12 7.60 -26.91 8.79
CA GLY A 12 6.70 -25.84 9.18
C GLY A 12 5.38 -26.46 9.61
N GLN A 13 5.01 -26.32 10.89
CA GLN A 13 3.76 -26.88 11.42
C GLN A 13 2.58 -26.60 10.48
N GLU A 14 2.07 -27.66 9.85
CA GLU A 14 0.78 -27.67 9.17
C GLU A 14 -0.32 -27.50 10.22
N LEU A 15 -0.67 -26.25 10.53
CA LEU A 15 -1.84 -25.97 11.34
C LEU A 15 -3.09 -26.14 10.48
N LYS A 16 -3.77 -27.27 10.67
CA LYS A 16 -5.07 -27.59 10.08
C LYS A 16 -6.17 -26.69 10.66
N GLY A 17 -6.24 -25.45 10.20
CA GLY A 17 -7.41 -24.59 10.30
C GLY A 17 -8.09 -24.48 8.94
N GLY A 18 -9.35 -24.92 8.83
CA GLY A 18 -10.23 -24.52 7.72
C GLY A 18 -9.89 -24.99 6.29
N GLY A 19 -9.15 -26.08 6.10
CA GLY A 19 -8.90 -26.67 4.76
C GLY A 19 -8.06 -25.80 3.81
N TYR A 20 -7.34 -24.81 4.35
CA TYR A 20 -6.45 -23.91 3.60
C TYR A 20 -5.06 -23.96 4.23
N THR A 21 -4.07 -24.49 3.50
CA THR A 21 -2.68 -24.54 3.94
C THR A 21 -1.98 -23.24 3.57
N VAL A 22 -1.39 -22.57 4.56
CA VAL A 22 -0.57 -21.36 4.35
C VAL A 22 0.89 -21.77 4.44
N ALA A 23 1.63 -21.58 3.35
CA ALA A 23 3.07 -21.76 3.38
C ALA A 23 3.71 -20.75 4.35
N ALA A 24 4.61 -21.22 5.20
CA ALA A 24 5.34 -20.37 6.15
C ALA A 24 5.97 -19.18 5.40
N THR A 25 5.66 -17.95 5.82
CA THR A 25 6.22 -16.77 5.18
C THR A 25 7.72 -16.69 5.49
N ALA A 26 8.56 -16.83 4.45
CA ALA A 26 10.03 -16.78 4.53
C ALA A 26 10.62 -15.42 4.94
N HIS A 27 9.80 -14.44 5.34
CA HIS A 27 10.29 -13.14 5.81
C HIS A 27 10.71 -13.28 7.27
N ALA A 28 12.00 -13.58 7.47
CA ALA A 28 12.66 -13.40 8.75
C ALA A 28 12.50 -11.93 9.19
N VAL A 29 12.21 -11.75 10.47
CA VAL A 29 12.16 -10.41 11.09
C VAL A 29 13.54 -9.81 10.98
N ASP A 30 13.68 -8.74 10.21
CA ASP A 30 14.78 -7.81 10.43
C ASP A 30 14.39 -6.92 11.62
N SER A 31 15.33 -6.65 12.52
CA SER A 31 15.09 -5.84 13.72
C SER A 31 15.08 -4.36 13.36
N ASP A 32 14.10 -3.93 12.55
CA ASP A 32 13.95 -2.54 12.16
C ASP A 32 13.66 -1.67 13.39
N SER A 33 14.31 -0.50 13.45
CA SER A 33 14.08 0.44 14.55
C SER A 33 12.65 0.96 14.54
N TRP A 34 12.08 1.23 15.72
CA TRP A 34 10.72 1.79 15.83
C TRP A 34 10.57 3.12 15.06
N GLN A 35 11.67 3.88 14.95
CA GLN A 35 11.73 5.13 14.19
C GLN A 35 11.59 4.88 12.69
N GLN A 36 12.24 3.83 12.17
CA GLN A 36 12.12 3.43 10.77
C GLN A 36 10.71 2.94 10.46
N VAL A 37 10.12 2.14 11.36
CA VAL A 37 8.73 1.67 11.23
C VAL A 37 7.75 2.84 11.30
N GLY A 38 7.94 3.75 12.25
CA GLY A 38 7.11 4.95 12.41
C GLY A 38 7.20 5.89 11.20
N LEU A 39 8.40 6.12 10.67
CA LEU A 39 8.60 6.90 9.44
C LEU A 39 7.89 6.21 8.27
N LEU A 40 8.08 4.90 8.09
CA LEU A 40 7.45 4.13 7.02
C LEU A 40 5.92 4.18 7.10
N LEU A 41 5.37 4.13 8.32
CA LEU A 41 3.94 4.28 8.57
C LEU A 41 3.44 5.66 8.13
N VAL A 42 4.11 6.73 8.56
CA VAL A 42 3.70 8.10 8.22
C VAL A 42 3.75 8.33 6.72
N ILE A 43 4.83 7.93 6.04
CA ILE A 43 4.98 8.13 4.59
C ILE A 43 4.08 7.21 3.77
N GLY A 44 3.74 6.03 4.28
CA GLY A 44 2.82 5.10 3.61
C GLY A 44 1.37 5.61 3.62
N PHE A 45 0.97 6.31 4.68
CA PHE A 45 -0.38 6.87 4.81
C PHE A 45 -0.50 8.30 4.26
N ASN A 46 0.56 9.11 4.33
CA ASN A 46 0.56 10.43 3.69
C ASN A 46 0.75 10.27 2.19
N CYS A 47 -0.31 10.52 1.42
CA CYS A 47 -0.22 10.46 -0.02
C CYS A 47 -1.05 11.55 -0.69
N ALA A 48 -0.80 11.75 -1.98
CA ALA A 48 -1.40 12.82 -2.77
C ALA A 48 -2.95 12.73 -2.87
N TYR A 49 -3.56 11.62 -2.46
CA TYR A 49 -5.01 11.50 -2.32
C TYR A 49 -5.62 12.45 -1.28
N VAL A 50 -4.85 12.87 -0.28
CA VAL A 50 -5.32 13.85 0.73
C VAL A 50 -5.78 15.15 0.06
N LEU A 51 -5.13 15.55 -1.04
CA LEU A 51 -5.51 16.73 -1.83
C LEU A 51 -6.92 16.62 -2.43
N SER A 52 -7.42 15.40 -2.61
CA SER A 52 -8.75 15.14 -3.18
C SER A 52 -9.87 15.26 -2.14
N PHE A 53 -9.58 15.14 -0.83
CA PHE A 53 -10.62 15.17 0.21
C PHE A 53 -11.34 16.51 0.28
N SER A 54 -10.64 17.61 0.01
CA SER A 54 -11.27 18.93 -0.05
C SER A 54 -12.38 18.96 -1.11
N ASN A 55 -12.11 18.45 -2.30
CA ASN A 55 -13.08 18.47 -3.41
C ASN A 55 -14.15 17.37 -3.30
N LEU A 56 -13.78 16.17 -2.82
CA LEU A 56 -14.70 15.01 -2.79
C LEU A 56 -15.57 14.95 -1.54
N MET A 57 -15.13 15.54 -0.43
CA MET A 57 -15.83 15.46 0.86
C MET A 57 -16.24 16.85 1.35
N MET A 58 -15.30 17.79 1.47
CA MET A 58 -15.61 19.10 2.07
C MET A 58 -16.48 19.98 1.18
N ALA A 59 -16.25 20.01 -0.14
CA ALA A 59 -17.03 20.82 -1.07
C ALA A 59 -18.52 20.40 -1.14
N PRO A 60 -18.88 19.10 -1.25
CA PRO A 60 -20.29 18.70 -1.31
C PRO A 60 -21.00 18.65 0.06
N LEU A 61 -20.31 18.26 1.14
CA LEU A 61 -20.94 18.12 2.47
C LEU A 61 -20.84 19.40 3.32
N GLY A 62 -20.01 20.37 2.92
CA GLY A 62 -19.68 21.53 3.73
C GLY A 62 -18.70 21.19 4.87
N TRP A 63 -18.29 22.23 5.61
CA TRP A 63 -17.24 22.11 6.63
C TRP A 63 -17.63 21.18 7.80
N GLY A 64 -18.83 21.34 8.37
CA GLY A 64 -19.26 20.56 9.52
C GLY A 64 -19.35 19.07 9.22
N TRP A 65 -20.16 18.69 8.22
CA TRP A 65 -20.34 17.30 7.83
C TRP A 65 -19.11 16.69 7.15
N GLY A 66 -18.34 17.49 6.40
CA GLY A 66 -17.08 17.04 5.81
C GLY A 66 -16.07 16.62 6.87
N VAL A 67 -15.86 17.46 7.90
CA VAL A 67 -14.96 17.14 9.02
C VAL A 67 -15.49 15.95 9.83
N ALA A 68 -16.79 15.92 10.14
CA ALA A 68 -17.39 14.79 10.86
C ALA A 68 -17.19 13.46 10.11
N CYS A 69 -17.42 13.45 8.80
CA CYS A 69 -17.22 12.27 7.96
C CYS A 69 -15.74 11.84 7.94
N LEU A 70 -14.81 12.77 7.80
CA LEU A 70 -13.36 12.49 7.84
C LEU A 70 -12.94 11.88 9.19
N LEU A 71 -13.45 12.41 10.30
CA LEU A 71 -13.18 11.86 11.63
C LEU A 71 -13.75 10.45 11.80
N LEU A 72 -14.98 10.21 11.32
CA LEU A 72 -15.60 8.88 11.37
C LEU A 72 -14.84 7.86 10.53
N VAL A 73 -14.48 8.21 9.29
CA VAL A 73 -13.69 7.33 8.41
C VAL A 73 -12.29 7.10 8.99
N GLY A 74 -11.67 8.14 9.55
CA GLY A 74 -10.37 8.05 10.24
C GLY A 74 -10.43 7.12 11.45
N ALA A 75 -11.45 7.24 12.30
CA ALA A 75 -11.66 6.37 13.45
C ALA A 75 -11.91 4.91 13.03
N ALA A 76 -12.71 4.68 11.97
CA ALA A 76 -12.95 3.35 11.43
C ALA A 76 -11.65 2.73 10.87
N ALA A 77 -10.85 3.50 10.12
CA ALA A 77 -9.56 3.05 9.60
C ALA A 77 -8.57 2.77 10.73
N TRP A 78 -8.52 3.61 11.76
CA TRP A 78 -7.71 3.38 12.96
C TRP A 78 -8.08 2.06 13.64
N TYR A 79 -9.38 1.85 13.88
CA TYR A 79 -9.88 0.64 14.52
C TYR A 79 -9.57 -0.62 13.71
N ALA A 80 -9.72 -0.56 12.38
CA ALA A 80 -9.35 -1.66 11.49
C ALA A 80 -7.85 -1.97 11.56
N ASN A 81 -6.97 -0.95 11.54
CA ASN A 81 -5.53 -1.14 11.67
C ASN A 81 -5.13 -1.71 13.04
N TRP A 82 -5.81 -1.28 14.12
CA TRP A 82 -5.62 -1.83 15.46
C TRP A 82 -5.98 -3.33 15.51
N LEU A 83 -7.13 -3.72 14.96
CA LEU A 83 -7.54 -5.13 14.86
C LEU A 83 -6.54 -5.94 14.03
N LEU A 84 -6.08 -5.41 12.90
CA LEU A 84 -5.09 -6.06 12.05
C LEU A 84 -3.75 -6.27 12.76
N ALA A 85 -3.31 -5.30 13.57
CA ALA A 85 -2.13 -5.44 14.39
C ALA A 85 -2.30 -6.54 15.45
N GLY A 86 -3.48 -6.67 16.05
CA GLY A 86 -3.77 -7.76 17.00
C GLY A 86 -3.87 -9.14 16.36
N LEU A 87 -4.35 -9.22 15.12
CA LEU A 87 -4.60 -10.47 14.39
C LEU A 87 -3.46 -10.93 13.49
N HIS A 88 -2.34 -10.21 13.44
CA HIS A 88 -1.22 -10.60 12.57
C HIS A 88 -0.51 -11.88 13.05
N PHE A 89 -0.79 -12.36 14.26
CA PHE A 89 -0.24 -13.58 14.85
C PHE A 89 -1.38 -14.45 15.38
N ILE A 90 -1.62 -15.59 14.75
CA ILE A 90 -2.68 -16.54 15.14
C ILE A 90 -2.08 -17.95 15.14
N ASP A 91 -2.33 -18.71 16.20
CA ASP A 91 -1.87 -20.10 16.37
C ASP A 91 -0.36 -20.30 16.15
N GLY A 92 0.47 -19.33 16.55
CA GLY A 92 1.93 -19.43 16.38
C GLY A 92 2.43 -19.09 14.97
N GLN A 93 1.53 -18.79 14.03
CA GLN A 93 1.86 -18.38 12.66
C GLN A 93 1.62 -16.88 12.46
N ARG A 94 2.57 -16.23 11.78
CA ARG A 94 2.47 -14.81 11.42
C ARG A 94 1.86 -14.67 10.03
N PHE A 95 0.75 -13.96 9.94
CA PHE A 95 0.12 -13.63 8.66
C PHE A 95 0.52 -12.23 8.22
N ILE A 96 1.32 -12.15 7.14
CA ILE A 96 1.77 -10.87 6.57
C ILE A 96 0.73 -10.29 5.61
N ARG A 97 -0.07 -11.14 4.94
CA ARG A 97 -1.01 -10.71 3.89
C ARG A 97 -2.45 -10.92 4.36
N TYR A 98 -3.32 -9.91 4.17
CA TYR A 98 -4.72 -10.04 4.64
C TYR A 98 -5.49 -11.20 3.99
N ARG A 99 -5.17 -11.57 2.74
CA ARG A 99 -5.78 -12.74 2.09
C ARG A 99 -5.50 -14.04 2.83
N ASP A 100 -4.27 -14.23 3.30
CA ASP A 100 -3.84 -15.47 3.95
C ASP A 100 -4.44 -15.54 5.36
N LEU A 101 -4.49 -14.41 6.06
CA LEU A 101 -5.22 -14.26 7.33
C LEU A 101 -6.71 -14.61 7.16
N MET A 102 -7.35 -14.06 6.14
CA MET A 102 -8.77 -14.29 5.92
C MET A 102 -9.10 -15.70 5.45
N GLY A 103 -8.22 -16.30 4.66
CA GLY A 103 -8.30 -17.70 4.27
C GLY A 103 -8.16 -18.65 5.46
N PHE A 104 -7.27 -18.35 6.40
CA PHE A 104 -7.07 -19.16 7.60
C PHE A 104 -8.27 -19.09 8.55
N VAL A 105 -8.78 -17.89 8.85
CA VAL A 105 -9.85 -17.70 9.85
C VAL A 105 -11.25 -18.04 9.29
N PHE A 106 -11.55 -17.64 8.06
CA PHE A 106 -12.91 -17.73 7.49
C PHE A 106 -13.03 -18.71 6.31
N GLY A 107 -11.92 -19.35 5.93
CA GLY A 107 -11.88 -20.36 4.87
C GLY A 107 -11.68 -19.81 3.45
N ARG A 108 -11.63 -20.75 2.50
CA ARG A 108 -11.21 -20.51 1.10
C ARG A 108 -12.04 -19.49 0.32
N LYS A 109 -13.33 -19.32 0.63
CA LYS A 109 -14.17 -18.31 -0.05
C LYS A 109 -13.71 -16.89 0.28
N MET A 110 -13.45 -16.62 1.55
CA MET A 110 -13.00 -15.31 2.01
C MET A 110 -11.58 -15.00 1.53
N TYR A 111 -10.71 -16.01 1.39
CA TYR A 111 -9.41 -15.86 0.74
C TYR A 111 -9.53 -15.19 -0.65
N TYR A 112 -10.37 -15.74 -1.54
CA TYR A 112 -10.49 -15.23 -2.90
C TYR A 112 -11.17 -13.85 -2.95
N ILE A 113 -12.13 -13.59 -2.07
CA ILE A 113 -12.77 -12.27 -1.96
C ILE A 113 -11.73 -11.22 -1.55
N THR A 114 -10.98 -11.47 -0.48
CA THR A 114 -9.94 -10.54 -0.01
C THR A 114 -8.82 -10.40 -1.02
N TYR A 115 -8.44 -11.48 -1.71
CA TYR A 115 -7.47 -11.42 -2.81
C TYR A 115 -7.93 -10.47 -3.93
N PHE A 116 -9.17 -10.62 -4.38
CA PHE A 116 -9.75 -9.76 -5.42
C PHE A 116 -9.83 -8.29 -4.96
N LEU A 117 -10.30 -8.04 -3.74
CA LEU A 117 -10.38 -6.69 -3.18
C LEU A 117 -9.00 -6.04 -3.07
N GLN A 118 -8.00 -6.74 -2.51
CA GLN A 118 -6.63 -6.23 -2.41
C GLN A 118 -6.05 -5.85 -3.76
N PHE A 119 -6.18 -6.74 -4.75
CA PHE A 119 -5.67 -6.48 -6.10
C PHE A 119 -6.37 -5.30 -6.76
N THR A 120 -7.68 -5.23 -6.61
CA THR A 120 -8.51 -4.13 -7.12
C THR A 120 -8.06 -2.81 -6.49
N THR A 121 -7.95 -2.74 -5.17
CA THR A 121 -7.47 -1.54 -4.46
C THR A 121 -6.07 -1.13 -4.92
N LEU A 122 -5.14 -2.07 -5.06
CA LEU A 122 -3.78 -1.78 -5.56
C LEU A 122 -3.80 -1.21 -6.98
N LEU A 123 -4.60 -1.78 -7.87
CA LEU A 123 -4.72 -1.32 -9.25
C LEU A 123 -5.34 0.07 -9.34
N LEU A 124 -6.46 0.30 -8.64
CA LEU A 124 -7.14 1.60 -8.60
C LEU A 124 -6.25 2.70 -7.99
N CYS A 125 -5.50 2.36 -6.95
CA CYS A 125 -4.57 3.28 -6.30
C CYS A 125 -3.43 3.68 -7.25
N ASN A 126 -2.79 2.72 -7.92
CA ASN A 126 -1.74 3.03 -8.91
C ASN A 126 -2.28 3.84 -10.10
N MET A 127 -3.46 3.48 -10.62
CA MET A 127 -4.10 4.22 -11.70
C MET A 127 -4.40 5.67 -11.29
N GLY A 128 -4.90 5.89 -10.07
CA GLY A 128 -5.19 7.22 -9.58
C GLY A 128 -3.94 8.08 -9.36
N PHE A 129 -2.83 7.50 -8.88
CA PHE A 129 -1.55 8.22 -8.80
C PHE A 129 -1.01 8.63 -10.17
N ILE A 130 -1.05 7.74 -11.16
CA ILE A 130 -0.64 8.05 -12.55
C ILE A 130 -1.49 9.19 -13.11
N LEU A 131 -2.81 9.15 -12.89
CA LEU A 131 -3.74 10.17 -13.36
C LEU A 131 -3.51 11.52 -12.65
N LEU A 132 -3.31 11.50 -11.33
CA LEU A 132 -3.07 12.70 -10.54
C LEU A 132 -1.76 13.39 -10.97
N GLY A 133 -0.69 12.62 -11.14
CA GLY A 133 0.57 13.13 -11.66
C GLY A 133 0.43 13.72 -13.07
N ALA A 134 -0.33 13.06 -13.95
CA ALA A 134 -0.56 13.55 -15.30
C ALA A 134 -1.35 14.87 -15.32
N ARG A 135 -2.34 15.00 -14.42
CA ARG A 135 -3.12 16.23 -14.24
C ARG A 135 -2.25 17.37 -13.72
N ALA A 136 -1.37 17.09 -12.76
CA ALA A 136 -0.43 18.06 -12.22
C ALA A 136 0.56 18.55 -13.30
N LEU A 137 1.19 17.63 -14.05
CA LEU A 137 2.07 18.00 -15.17
C LEU A 137 1.34 18.80 -16.26
N LYS A 138 0.10 18.43 -16.57
CA LYS A 138 -0.72 19.20 -17.51
C LYS A 138 -0.98 20.61 -17.01
N ALA A 139 -1.31 20.79 -15.73
CA ALA A 139 -1.55 22.11 -15.14
C ALA A 139 -0.30 23.00 -15.23
N ILE A 140 0.89 22.44 -14.96
CA ILE A 140 2.17 23.13 -15.13
C ILE A 140 2.37 23.52 -16.60
N ASN A 141 2.18 22.59 -17.53
CA ASN A 141 2.39 22.86 -18.97
C ASN A 141 1.45 23.94 -19.52
N VAL A 142 0.21 24.02 -19.02
CA VAL A 142 -0.76 25.06 -19.42
C VAL A 142 -0.25 26.46 -19.05
N GLU A 143 0.45 26.60 -17.92
CA GLU A 143 1.00 27.89 -17.47
C GLU A 143 2.15 28.36 -18.39
N PHE A 144 2.99 27.44 -18.85
CA PHE A 144 4.19 27.77 -19.63
C PHE A 144 3.98 27.75 -21.16
N THR A 145 2.85 27.24 -21.67
CA THR A 145 2.67 26.99 -23.11
C THR A 145 1.30 27.43 -23.61
N HIS A 146 1.29 28.25 -24.68
CA HIS A 146 0.05 28.73 -25.32
C HIS A 146 -0.74 27.64 -26.09
N SER A 147 -0.14 26.48 -26.35
CA SER A 147 -0.79 25.31 -26.96
C SER A 147 -0.71 24.10 -26.02
N PRO A 148 -1.72 23.88 -25.17
CA PRO A 148 -1.66 22.83 -24.16
C PRO A 148 -1.79 21.43 -24.79
N ALA A 149 -0.82 20.55 -24.49
CA ALA A 149 -0.82 19.18 -24.97
C ALA A 149 -2.00 18.35 -24.39
N ARG A 150 -2.42 17.31 -25.13
CA ARG A 150 -3.51 16.41 -24.72
C ARG A 150 -3.11 15.62 -23.47
N LEU A 151 -4.07 15.41 -22.57
CA LEU A 151 -3.85 14.73 -21.27
C LEU A 151 -3.24 13.33 -21.42
N HIS A 152 -3.62 12.58 -22.45
CA HIS A 152 -3.11 11.22 -22.69
C HIS A 152 -1.58 11.16 -22.83
N TRP A 153 -0.94 12.21 -23.34
CA TRP A 153 0.53 12.28 -23.40
C TRP A 153 1.15 12.36 -22.01
N PHE A 154 0.59 13.18 -21.13
CA PHE A 154 1.02 13.27 -19.74
C PHE A 154 0.76 11.98 -18.96
N ILE A 155 -0.37 11.29 -19.23
CA ILE A 155 -0.68 9.98 -18.64
C ILE A 155 0.37 8.94 -19.04
N THR A 156 0.74 8.92 -20.32
CA THR A 156 1.76 7.99 -20.83
C THR A 156 3.13 8.30 -20.22
N ALA A 157 3.50 9.58 -20.13
CA ALA A 157 4.76 10.02 -19.52
C ALA A 157 4.83 9.65 -18.03
N THR A 158 3.79 9.93 -17.24
CA THR A 158 3.77 9.56 -15.82
C THR A 158 3.76 8.06 -15.62
N GLY A 159 3.05 7.31 -16.46
CA GLY A 159 3.07 5.85 -16.45
C GLY A 159 4.47 5.28 -16.68
N ILE A 160 5.21 5.79 -17.67
CA ILE A 160 6.60 5.38 -17.95
C ILE A 160 7.51 5.68 -16.76
N ILE A 161 7.38 6.87 -16.16
CA ILE A 161 8.19 7.26 -14.98
C ILE A 161 7.90 6.34 -13.79
N TYR A 162 6.62 6.06 -13.51
CA TYR A 162 6.23 5.14 -12.44
C TYR A 162 6.76 3.72 -12.68
N LEU A 163 6.72 3.23 -13.92
CA LEU A 163 7.27 1.92 -14.28
C LEU A 163 8.80 1.88 -14.11
N ALA A 164 9.50 2.92 -14.55
CA ALA A 164 10.94 3.02 -14.35
C ALA A 164 11.27 3.04 -12.85
N PHE A 165 10.56 3.84 -12.06
CA PHE A 165 10.76 3.90 -10.61
C PHE A 165 10.50 2.54 -9.94
N ALA A 166 9.42 1.85 -10.30
CA ALA A 166 9.12 0.52 -9.78
C ALA A 166 10.19 -0.53 -10.14
N TYR A 167 10.80 -0.41 -11.32
CA TYR A 167 11.87 -1.30 -11.76
C TYR A 167 13.20 -1.03 -11.03
N PHE A 168 13.57 0.24 -10.85
CA PHE A 168 14.85 0.61 -10.23
C PHE A 168 14.81 0.65 -8.70
N VAL A 169 13.64 0.76 -8.08
CA VAL A 169 13.47 0.85 -6.63
C VAL A 169 12.59 -0.30 -6.12
N PRO A 170 13.10 -1.55 -6.12
CA PRO A 170 12.31 -2.71 -5.71
C PRO A 170 12.18 -2.86 -4.18
N THR A 171 12.98 -2.14 -3.37
CA THR A 171 13.05 -2.32 -1.92
C THR A 171 12.52 -1.11 -1.14
N ILE A 172 11.83 -1.38 -0.02
CA ILE A 172 11.29 -0.35 0.88
C ILE A 172 12.41 0.49 1.52
N SER A 173 13.57 -0.10 1.80
CA SER A 173 14.73 0.63 2.35
C SER A 173 15.28 1.66 1.36
N ALA A 174 15.24 1.39 0.05
CA ALA A 174 15.64 2.34 -0.97
C ALA A 174 14.66 3.53 -1.07
N MET A 175 13.35 3.31 -0.87
CA MET A 175 12.35 4.39 -0.85
C MET A 175 12.65 5.47 0.19
N ARG A 176 13.18 5.11 1.36
CA ARG A 176 13.55 6.09 2.40
C ARG A 176 14.54 7.13 1.88
N ASN A 177 15.57 6.68 1.16
CA ASN A 177 16.61 7.56 0.64
C ASN A 177 16.05 8.47 -0.46
N TRP A 178 15.19 7.94 -1.34
CA TRP A 178 14.49 8.73 -2.37
C TRP A 178 13.55 9.78 -1.79
N LEU A 179 12.92 9.48 -0.65
CA LEU A 179 12.08 10.43 0.05
C LEU A 179 12.90 11.58 0.65
N ALA A 180 14.03 11.26 1.29
CA ALA A 180 14.95 12.26 1.83
C ALA A 180 15.48 13.19 0.74
N THR A 181 15.85 12.65 -0.43
CA THR A 181 16.28 13.46 -1.58
C THR A 181 15.15 14.33 -2.13
N SER A 182 13.93 13.81 -2.19
CA SER A 182 12.76 14.57 -2.68
C SER A 182 12.42 15.74 -1.75
N ALA A 183 12.51 15.52 -0.43
CA ALA A 183 12.32 16.57 0.56
C ALA A 183 13.40 17.65 0.45
N ALA A 184 14.67 17.26 0.29
CA ALA A 184 15.76 18.20 0.06
C ALA A 184 15.56 19.03 -1.21
N MET A 185 15.15 18.41 -2.32
CA MET A 185 14.84 19.13 -3.57
C MET A 185 13.63 20.06 -3.46
N THR A 186 12.67 19.76 -2.59
CA THR A 186 11.50 20.63 -2.37
C THR A 186 11.86 21.89 -1.59
N LEU A 187 12.87 21.80 -0.71
CA LEU A 187 13.30 22.91 0.15
C LEU A 187 14.44 23.74 -0.45
N ALA A 188 15.16 23.21 -1.45
CA ALA A 188 16.23 23.90 -2.18
C ALA A 188 15.68 24.81 -3.27
#